data_AF-A0A1F1WE87-F1
#
_entry.id   AF-A0A1F1WE87-F1
#
_cell.length_a   1.000
_cell.length_b   1.000
_cell.length_c   1.000
_cell.angle_alpha   90.00
_cell.angle_beta   90.00
_cell.angle_gamma   90.00
#
_symmetry.space_group_name_H-M   'P 1'
#
loop_
_entity.id
_entity.type
_entity.pdbx_description
1 polymer ?
#
loop_
_entity_poly.entity_id
_entity_poly.type
_entity_poly.pdbx_seq_one_letter_code
_entity_poly.pdbx_strand_id
1 'polypeptide(L)'
;MNVEDPTLQALVADRKGDRSYEQLAALSDGRLSRARIQQIATREMRAFPDVATLAGLAQALDVPVQEVVLATARSLGLEVRSGASGDALLVPGGKKLSTPAQEALLTMARELTKAGATDGERDTTSLGRDAQPDGLTKHAGAQHPASGADDTNQGGSDADLNAYLPQRGYESDGSRDDRPWEQDEYSLAAKRGRNRGREARQQQDQDAESGGA
;
A
#
# COMPACT_ATOMS: atom_id res chain seq x y z
N MET A 1 -21.64 -0.80 -32.88
CA MET A 1 -21.13 -1.67 -31.81
C MET A 1 -20.82 -0.77 -30.63
N ASN A 2 -21.54 -0.89 -29.52
CA ASN A 2 -21.14 -0.22 -28.28
C ASN A 2 -19.88 -0.92 -27.81
N VAL A 3 -18.73 -0.26 -27.96
CA VAL A 3 -17.51 -0.70 -27.29
C VAL A 3 -17.72 -0.34 -25.84
N GLU A 4 -18.28 -1.25 -25.05
CA GLU A 4 -18.32 -1.07 -23.61
C GLU A 4 -16.87 -1.02 -23.14
N ASP A 5 -16.51 0.11 -22.55
CA ASP A 5 -15.15 0.29 -22.04
C ASP A 5 -14.88 -0.78 -20.95
N PRO A 6 -13.69 -1.41 -20.94
CA PRO A 6 -13.44 -2.58 -20.09
C PRO A 6 -13.46 -2.24 -18.59
N THR A 7 -14.02 -3.15 -17.81
CA THR A 7 -13.90 -3.20 -16.34
C THR A 7 -12.49 -3.66 -15.95
N LEU A 8 -12.10 -3.48 -14.69
CA LEU A 8 -10.78 -3.89 -14.23
C LEU A 8 -10.55 -5.40 -14.39
N GLN A 9 -11.56 -6.22 -14.15
CA GLN A 9 -11.48 -7.67 -14.35
C GLN A 9 -11.26 -8.03 -15.82
N ALA A 10 -11.99 -7.37 -16.72
CA ALA A 10 -11.83 -7.54 -18.16
C ALA A 10 -10.44 -7.10 -18.63
N LEU A 11 -9.96 -5.96 -18.12
CA LEU A 11 -8.62 -5.44 -18.42
C LEU A 11 -7.51 -6.41 -17.99
N VAL A 12 -7.64 -6.98 -16.78
CA VAL A 12 -6.69 -7.98 -16.28
C VAL A 12 -6.76 -9.24 -17.12
N ALA A 13 -7.95 -9.74 -17.47
CA ALA A 13 -8.10 -10.94 -18.28
C ALA A 13 -7.49 -10.79 -19.69
N ASP A 14 -7.74 -9.65 -20.33
CA ASP A 14 -7.23 -9.31 -21.66
C ASP A 14 -5.71 -9.16 -21.67
N ARG A 15 -5.17 -8.33 -20.75
CA ARG A 15 -3.73 -8.06 -20.70
C ARG A 15 -2.91 -9.22 -20.13
N LYS A 16 -3.47 -10.06 -19.26
CA LYS A 16 -2.74 -11.19 -18.68
C LYS A 16 -2.22 -12.14 -19.77
N GLY A 17 -3.06 -12.48 -20.75
CA GLY A 17 -2.74 -13.51 -21.74
C GLY A 17 -2.31 -14.82 -21.07
N ASP A 18 -1.18 -15.38 -21.55
CA ASP A 18 -0.59 -16.62 -21.02
C ASP A 18 0.20 -16.42 -19.72
N ARG A 19 0.40 -15.16 -19.28
CA ARG A 19 1.17 -14.89 -18.07
C ARG A 19 0.46 -15.43 -16.84
N SER A 20 1.23 -15.99 -15.91
CA SER A 20 0.71 -16.41 -14.61
C SER A 20 0.56 -15.20 -13.68
N TYR A 21 -0.31 -15.30 -12.67
CA TYR A 21 -0.41 -14.25 -11.65
C TYR A 21 0.88 -14.03 -10.86
N GLU A 22 1.75 -15.05 -10.84
CA GLU A 22 3.08 -14.98 -10.23
C GLU A 22 4.04 -14.14 -11.06
N GLN A 23 4.00 -14.29 -12.40
CA GLN A 23 4.75 -13.44 -13.31
C GLN A 23 4.27 -11.98 -13.23
N LEU A 24 2.95 -11.74 -13.13
CA LEU A 24 2.43 -10.39 -12.94
C LEU A 24 2.87 -9.76 -11.61
N ALA A 25 2.93 -10.55 -10.53
CA ALA A 25 3.44 -10.08 -9.24
C ALA A 25 4.93 -9.70 -9.33
N ALA A 26 5.75 -10.51 -10.01
CA ALA A 26 7.17 -10.21 -10.22
C ALA A 26 7.37 -8.90 -11.03
N LEU A 27 6.50 -8.63 -12.02
CA LEU A 27 6.54 -7.41 -12.82
C LEU A 27 6.08 -6.16 -12.05
N SER A 28 5.37 -6.32 -10.93
CA SER A 28 4.85 -5.21 -10.12
C SER A 28 5.89 -4.58 -9.16
N ASP A 29 7.17 -4.95 -9.27
CA ASP A 29 8.26 -4.46 -8.39
C ASP A 29 7.97 -4.70 -6.89
N GLY A 30 7.36 -5.84 -6.57
CA GLY A 30 6.99 -6.21 -5.20
C GLY A 30 5.81 -5.44 -4.61
N ARG A 31 5.18 -4.52 -5.36
CA ARG A 31 4.03 -3.75 -4.88
C ARG A 31 2.76 -4.58 -4.73
N LEU A 32 2.66 -5.68 -5.49
CA LEU A 32 1.51 -6.57 -5.46
C LEU A 32 1.91 -8.01 -5.23
N SER A 33 1.20 -8.66 -4.30
CA SER A 33 1.29 -10.11 -4.15
C SER A 33 0.43 -10.81 -5.18
N ARG A 34 0.80 -12.05 -5.53
CA ARG A 34 0.01 -12.94 -6.40
C ARG A 34 -1.45 -13.05 -5.92
N ALA A 35 -1.65 -13.23 -4.62
CA ALA A 35 -2.98 -13.34 -4.02
C ALA A 35 -3.81 -12.06 -4.23
N ARG A 36 -3.18 -10.89 -4.14
CA ARG A 36 -3.85 -9.60 -4.36
C ARG A 36 -4.29 -9.44 -5.82
N ILE A 37 -3.43 -9.77 -6.78
CA ILE A 37 -3.77 -9.72 -8.21
C ILE A 37 -4.92 -10.69 -8.52
N GLN A 38 -4.85 -11.91 -8.00
CA GLN A 38 -5.92 -12.90 -8.17
C GLN A 38 -7.24 -12.44 -7.54
N GLN A 39 -7.19 -11.83 -6.35
CA GLN A 39 -8.37 -11.26 -5.71
C GLN A 39 -9.02 -10.18 -6.59
N ILE A 40 -8.23 -9.29 -7.17
CA ILE A 40 -8.70 -8.21 -8.05
C ILE A 40 -9.31 -8.78 -9.34
N ALA A 41 -8.72 -9.85 -9.88
CA ALA A 41 -9.21 -10.50 -11.09
C ALA A 41 -10.52 -11.28 -10.89
N THR A 42 -10.74 -11.85 -9.70
CA THR A 42 -11.82 -12.83 -9.46
C THR A 42 -12.96 -12.31 -8.61
N ARG A 43 -12.72 -11.33 -7.73
CA ARG A 43 -13.75 -10.80 -6.85
C ARG A 43 -14.30 -9.48 -7.36
N GLU A 44 -15.57 -9.27 -7.07
CA GLU A 44 -16.20 -7.96 -7.23
C GLU A 44 -15.52 -6.96 -6.28
N MET A 45 -15.21 -5.78 -6.79
CA MET A 45 -14.59 -4.73 -5.98
C MET A 45 -15.66 -3.95 -5.24
N ARG A 46 -15.42 -3.71 -3.95
CA ARG A 46 -16.29 -2.89 -3.10
C ARG A 46 -15.71 -1.53 -2.77
N ALA A 47 -14.41 -1.36 -2.99
CA ALA A 47 -13.67 -0.16 -2.65
C ALA A 47 -12.58 0.09 -3.71
N PHE A 48 -12.20 1.35 -3.83
CA PHE A 48 -11.11 1.75 -4.71
C PHE A 48 -9.75 1.29 -4.13
N PRO A 49 -8.86 0.69 -4.93
CA PRO A 49 -7.51 0.34 -4.48
C PRO A 49 -6.68 1.58 -4.17
N ASP A 50 -5.63 1.39 -3.38
CA ASP A 50 -4.65 2.43 -3.09
C ASP A 50 -3.77 2.74 -4.31
N VAL A 51 -3.12 3.91 -4.27
CA VAL A 51 -2.28 4.42 -5.37
C VAL A 51 -1.14 3.46 -5.69
N ALA A 52 -0.53 2.82 -4.67
CA ALA A 52 0.55 1.87 -4.89
C ALA A 52 0.05 0.60 -5.60
N THR A 53 -1.14 0.09 -5.25
CA THR A 53 -1.78 -1.01 -5.98
C THR A 53 -2.08 -0.65 -7.44
N LEU A 54 -2.61 0.54 -7.69
CA LEU A 54 -2.92 0.98 -9.05
C LEU A 54 -1.66 1.12 -9.91
N ALA A 55 -0.59 1.69 -9.35
CA ALA A 55 0.70 1.78 -10.02
C ALA A 55 1.32 0.39 -10.26
N GLY A 56 1.22 -0.52 -9.30
CA GLY A 56 1.68 -1.91 -9.45
C GLY A 56 0.92 -2.67 -10.54
N LEU A 57 -0.39 -2.46 -10.63
CA LEU A 57 -1.22 -3.07 -11.69
C LEU A 57 -0.87 -2.49 -13.06
N ALA A 58 -0.72 -1.18 -13.16
CA ALA A 58 -0.36 -0.50 -14.39
C ALA A 58 0.98 -1.03 -14.94
N GLN A 59 1.97 -1.17 -14.06
CA GLN A 59 3.27 -1.72 -14.40
C GLN A 59 3.19 -3.21 -14.77
N ALA A 60 2.45 -4.03 -14.02
CA ALA A 60 2.33 -5.46 -14.29
C ALA A 60 1.59 -5.77 -15.60
N LEU A 61 0.57 -4.98 -15.93
CA LEU A 61 -0.28 -5.16 -17.10
C LEU A 61 0.23 -4.41 -18.35
N ASP A 62 1.28 -3.60 -18.21
CA ASP A 62 1.84 -2.73 -19.25
C ASP A 62 0.78 -1.79 -19.85
N VAL A 63 0.12 -1.02 -18.96
CA VAL A 63 -0.92 -0.05 -19.29
C VAL A 63 -0.70 1.25 -18.52
N PRO A 64 -1.16 2.41 -19.03
CA PRO A 64 -1.12 3.64 -18.27
C PRO A 64 -1.98 3.53 -17.01
N VAL A 65 -1.51 4.13 -15.90
CA VAL A 65 -2.23 4.16 -14.61
C VAL A 65 -3.65 4.71 -14.78
N GLN A 66 -3.84 5.68 -15.67
CA GLN A 66 -5.15 6.24 -15.99
C GLN A 66 -6.13 5.17 -16.49
N GLU A 67 -5.71 4.25 -17.34
CA GLU A 67 -6.57 3.17 -17.85
C GLU A 67 -7.01 2.22 -16.72
N VAL A 68 -6.10 1.89 -15.80
CA VAL A 68 -6.41 1.09 -14.60
C VAL A 68 -7.41 1.82 -13.71
N VAL A 69 -7.24 3.12 -13.49
CA VAL A 69 -8.15 3.96 -12.70
C VAL A 69 -9.56 3.99 -13.31
N LEU A 70 -9.66 4.19 -14.62
CA LEU A 70 -10.93 4.22 -15.34
C LEU A 70 -11.63 2.85 -15.29
N ALA A 71 -10.88 1.77 -15.52
CA ALA A 71 -11.39 0.41 -15.42
C ALA A 71 -11.86 0.08 -13.99
N THR A 72 -11.14 0.56 -12.98
CA THR A 72 -11.50 0.41 -11.56
C THR A 72 -12.79 1.14 -11.23
N ALA A 73 -12.95 2.38 -11.69
CA ALA A 73 -14.16 3.16 -11.48
C ALA A 73 -15.39 2.47 -12.09
N ARG A 74 -15.26 1.91 -13.30
CA ARG A 74 -16.33 1.12 -13.95
C ARG A 74 -16.69 -0.14 -13.19
N SER A 75 -15.70 -0.86 -12.66
CA SER A 75 -15.95 -2.02 -11.81
C SER A 75 -16.69 -1.69 -10.50
N LEU A 76 -16.68 -0.42 -10.07
CA LEU A 76 -17.47 0.07 -8.93
C LEU A 76 -18.85 0.60 -9.35
N GLY A 77 -19.21 0.45 -10.63
CA GLY A 77 -20.49 0.95 -11.18
C GLY A 77 -20.48 2.43 -11.54
N LEU A 78 -19.32 3.09 -11.59
CA LEU A 78 -19.24 4.48 -12.05
C LEU A 78 -19.23 4.51 -13.59
N GLU A 79 -20.16 5.26 -14.17
CA GLU A 79 -20.17 5.51 -15.61
C GLU A 79 -19.02 6.46 -15.98
N VAL A 80 -17.87 5.89 -16.37
CA VAL A 80 -16.73 6.67 -16.86
C VAL A 80 -16.53 6.44 -18.34
N ARG A 81 -16.70 7.51 -19.12
CA ARG A 81 -16.54 7.48 -20.58
C ARG A 81 -15.09 7.79 -20.91
N SER A 82 -14.37 6.84 -21.51
CA SER A 82 -13.04 7.07 -22.07
C SER A 82 -13.18 7.86 -23.37
N GLY A 83 -13.37 9.16 -23.24
CA GLY A 83 -13.33 10.07 -24.37
C GLY A 83 -12.58 11.30 -23.95
N ALA A 84 -11.53 11.64 -24.71
CA ALA A 84 -11.26 13.04 -24.99
C ALA A 84 -12.48 13.59 -25.74
N SER A 85 -13.59 13.76 -25.03
CA SER A 85 -14.70 14.51 -25.56
C SER A 85 -14.23 15.97 -25.55
N GLY A 86 -13.55 16.38 -26.62
CA GLY A 86 -13.75 17.72 -27.18
C GLY A 86 -15.24 18.01 -27.43
N ASP A 87 -16.06 16.97 -27.35
CA ASP A 87 -17.51 16.92 -27.28
C ASP A 87 -18.12 17.30 -25.91
N ALA A 88 -17.30 17.56 -24.88
CA ALA A 88 -17.73 18.23 -23.64
C ALA A 88 -17.65 19.76 -23.79
N LEU A 89 -17.91 20.27 -25.00
CA LEU A 89 -18.48 21.60 -25.16
C LEU A 89 -19.81 21.59 -24.38
N LEU A 90 -19.73 22.00 -23.10
CA LEU A 90 -20.82 22.26 -22.16
C LEU A 90 -21.76 23.39 -22.64
N VAL A 91 -21.82 23.65 -23.94
CA VAL A 91 -22.80 24.56 -24.53
C VAL A 91 -24.02 23.71 -24.85
N PRO A 92 -25.17 23.93 -24.18
CA PRO A 92 -26.41 23.25 -24.53
C PRO A 92 -26.67 23.38 -26.04
N GLY A 93 -26.75 22.24 -26.74
CA GLY A 93 -26.94 22.23 -28.20
C GLY A 93 -25.68 22.35 -29.06
N GLY A 94 -24.47 22.32 -28.50
CA GLY A 94 -23.21 22.36 -29.26
C GLY A 94 -23.12 21.29 -30.36
N LYS A 95 -23.68 20.10 -30.12
CA LYS A 95 -23.77 19.01 -31.11
C LYS A 95 -24.74 19.26 -32.28
N LYS A 96 -25.66 20.23 -32.14
CA LYS A 96 -26.59 20.64 -33.22
C LYS A 96 -25.97 21.67 -34.15
N LEU A 97 -24.80 22.21 -33.80
CA LEU A 97 -24.08 23.16 -34.64
C LEU A 97 -23.41 22.41 -35.80
N SER A 98 -23.25 23.10 -36.93
CA SER A 98 -22.47 22.57 -38.05
C SER A 98 -21.01 22.35 -37.64
N THR A 99 -20.34 21.39 -38.27
CA THR A 99 -18.92 21.08 -38.00
C THR A 99 -18.02 22.32 -38.01
N PRO A 100 -18.16 23.27 -38.97
CA PRO A 100 -17.36 24.51 -38.94
C PRO A 100 -17.61 25.39 -37.71
N ALA A 101 -18.86 25.43 -37.21
CA ALA A 101 -19.20 26.21 -36.01
C ALA A 101 -18.65 25.56 -34.74
N GLN A 102 -18.61 24.22 -34.68
CA GLN A 102 -17.96 23.50 -33.57
C GLN A 102 -16.45 23.75 -33.56
N GLU A 103 -15.80 23.69 -34.73
CA GLU A 103 -14.35 23.97 -34.88
C GLU A 103 -14.00 25.41 -34.49
N ALA A 104 -14.84 26.38 -34.88
CA ALA A 104 -14.66 27.79 -34.50
C ALA A 104 -14.75 27.98 -32.97
N LEU A 105 -15.75 27.38 -32.33
CA LEU A 105 -15.90 27.43 -30.86
C LEU A 105 -14.71 26.77 -30.14
N LEU A 106 -14.25 25.63 -30.65
CA LEU A 106 -13.13 24.89 -30.07
C LEU A 106 -11.81 25.68 -30.22
N THR A 107 -11.62 26.34 -31.36
CA THR A 107 -10.48 27.23 -31.59
C THR A 107 -10.53 28.44 -30.64
N MET A 108 -11.68 29.08 -30.50
CA MET A 108 -11.86 30.21 -29.57
C MET A 108 -11.60 29.81 -28.12
N ALA A 109 -12.13 28.67 -27.67
CA ALA A 109 -11.93 28.17 -26.31
C ALA A 109 -10.44 27.88 -26.01
N ARG A 110 -9.70 27.33 -27.00
CA ARG A 110 -8.26 27.11 -26.89
C ARG A 110 -7.49 28.43 -26.76
N GLU A 111 -7.80 29.43 -27.58
CA GLU A 111 -7.15 30.74 -27.51
C GLU A 111 -7.46 31.46 -26.18
N LEU A 112 -8.69 31.37 -25.67
CA LEU A 112 -9.04 31.95 -24.37
C LEU A 112 -8.30 31.28 -23.20
N THR A 113 -8.13 29.95 -23.25
CA THR A 113 -7.37 29.21 -22.23
C THR A 113 -5.89 29.59 -22.28
N LYS A 114 -5.34 29.74 -23.49
CA LYS A 114 -3.95 30.17 -23.70
C LYS A 114 -3.71 31.61 -23.22
N ALA A 115 -4.65 32.51 -23.45
CA ALA A 115 -4.57 33.90 -22.98
C ALA A 115 -4.77 34.03 -21.46
N GLY A 116 -5.63 33.21 -20.85
CA GLY A 116 -5.83 33.21 -19.39
C GLY A 116 -4.66 32.59 -18.61
N ALA A 117 -3.91 31.67 -19.22
CA ALA A 117 -2.75 31.05 -18.60
C ALA A 117 -1.55 32.00 -18.42
N THR A 118 -1.48 33.09 -19.19
CA THR A 118 -0.36 34.05 -19.11
C THR A 118 -0.46 35.06 -17.96
N ASP A 119 -1.59 35.11 -17.24
CA ASP A 119 -1.81 36.04 -16.12
C ASP A 119 -1.59 35.42 -14.72
N GLY A 120 -1.34 34.10 -14.64
CA GLY A 120 -1.17 33.38 -13.37
C GLY A 120 0.24 33.36 -12.79
N GLU A 121 1.25 33.86 -13.51
CA GLU A 121 2.66 33.81 -13.12
C GLU A 121 3.23 35.21 -12.82
N ARG A 122 2.53 35.98 -11.99
CA ARG A 122 3.12 37.13 -11.29
C ARG A 122 2.66 37.17 -9.84
N ASP A 123 3.66 37.12 -8.97
CA ASP A 123 3.69 37.76 -7.66
C ASP A 123 3.17 36.96 -6.43
N THR A 124 4.03 36.08 -5.91
CA THR A 124 3.99 35.68 -4.47
C THR A 124 5.35 35.78 -3.77
N THR A 125 6.37 36.39 -4.39
CA THR A 125 7.74 36.46 -3.83
C THR A 125 8.17 37.83 -3.33
N SER A 126 7.29 38.84 -3.31
CA SER A 126 7.67 40.19 -2.88
C SER A 126 6.83 40.74 -1.72
N LEU A 127 6.83 40.06 -0.57
CA LEU A 127 6.50 40.72 0.71
C LEU A 127 7.44 40.23 1.83
N GLY A 128 8.43 41.07 2.14
CA GLY A 128 8.83 41.33 3.53
C GLY A 128 9.94 40.45 4.15
N ARG A 129 11.19 40.59 3.66
CA ARG A 129 12.38 40.31 4.47
C ARG A 129 13.27 41.54 4.51
N ASP A 130 12.81 42.57 5.20
CA ASP A 130 13.63 43.72 5.62
C ASP A 130 13.09 44.22 6.97
N ALA A 131 13.62 43.69 8.06
CA ALA A 131 13.54 44.30 9.39
C ALA A 131 14.59 43.68 10.32
N GLN A 132 15.85 44.04 10.10
CA GLN A 132 16.86 44.02 11.16
C GLN A 132 16.89 45.43 11.76
N PRO A 133 16.71 45.55 13.08
CA PRO A 133 17.49 46.53 13.82
C PRO A 133 18.22 45.89 14.98
N ASP A 134 19.53 46.13 14.99
CA ASP A 134 20.41 46.01 16.14
C ASP A 134 19.86 46.79 17.33
N GLY A 135 19.80 46.15 18.50
CA GLY A 135 19.22 46.73 19.70
C GLY A 135 19.76 46.08 20.99
N LEU A 136 20.93 46.54 21.37
CA LEU A 136 21.58 46.43 22.68
C LEU A 136 20.60 46.42 23.89
N THR A 137 20.61 45.37 24.72
CA THR A 137 20.40 45.49 26.18
C THR A 137 21.15 44.41 26.94
N LYS A 138 22.13 44.85 27.73
CA LYS A 138 22.81 44.11 28.81
C LYS A 138 21.92 44.10 30.06
N HIS A 139 21.65 42.93 30.65
CA HIS A 139 21.47 42.71 32.10
C HIS A 139 21.78 41.21 32.33
N ALA A 140 22.91 40.77 32.87
CA ALA A 140 23.39 40.84 34.26
C ALA A 140 22.42 40.20 35.28
N GLY A 141 22.76 39.00 35.80
CA GLY A 141 22.34 38.56 37.14
C GLY A 141 21.98 37.06 37.29
N ALA A 142 22.70 36.38 38.22
CA ALA A 142 22.49 35.05 38.82
C ALA A 142 22.82 33.82 37.92
N GLN A 143 23.88 33.02 38.07
CA GLN A 143 24.65 32.47 39.22
C GLN A 143 23.85 31.63 40.22
N HIS A 144 23.98 30.29 40.14
CA HIS A 144 24.42 29.31 41.18
C HIS A 144 23.89 27.87 40.90
N PRO A 145 24.49 26.80 41.48
CA PRO A 145 24.97 25.64 40.70
C PRO A 145 24.63 24.24 41.29
N ALA A 146 25.06 23.21 40.55
CA ALA A 146 25.69 21.93 40.96
C ALA A 146 25.10 20.97 42.05
N SER A 147 25.19 19.66 41.69
CA SER A 147 25.71 18.52 42.49
C SER A 147 24.75 17.50 43.12
N GLY A 148 25.15 16.22 42.97
CA GLY A 148 24.70 15.00 43.65
C GLY A 148 24.36 13.90 42.62
N ALA A 149 25.19 12.91 42.24
CA ALA A 149 26.19 12.06 42.90
C ALA A 149 25.59 11.10 43.96
N ASP A 150 25.51 9.81 43.59
CA ASP A 150 25.92 8.58 44.31
C ASP A 150 24.98 7.38 44.00
N ASP A 151 25.46 6.27 43.41
CA ASP A 151 26.29 5.18 44.00
C ASP A 151 25.37 4.19 44.74
N THR A 152 24.99 3.02 44.22
CA THR A 152 25.73 1.75 44.29
C THR A 152 24.79 0.63 43.79
N ASN A 153 25.27 -0.35 43.01
CA ASN A 153 25.17 -1.76 43.42
C ASN A 153 26.04 -2.67 42.54
N GLN A 154 26.98 -3.33 43.22
CA GLN A 154 27.88 -4.36 42.73
C GLN A 154 27.24 -5.76 42.89
N GLY A 155 27.71 -6.71 42.08
CA GLY A 155 27.48 -8.16 42.22
C GLY A 155 27.11 -8.76 40.86
N GLY A 156 27.98 -9.41 40.10
CA GLY A 156 29.15 -10.20 40.47
C GLY A 156 28.79 -11.68 40.37
N SER A 157 29.11 -12.31 39.24
CA SER A 157 29.52 -13.72 39.18
C SER A 157 29.99 -14.10 37.77
N ASP A 158 31.31 -14.10 37.66
CA ASP A 158 32.16 -15.10 37.00
C ASP A 158 31.44 -16.35 36.46
N ALA A 159 31.63 -16.61 35.16
CA ALA A 159 32.19 -17.87 34.67
C ALA A 159 32.36 -17.80 33.14
N ASP A 160 33.59 -17.48 32.73
CA ASP A 160 34.16 -18.03 31.50
C ASP A 160 34.02 -19.56 31.50
N LEU A 161 33.72 -20.16 30.35
CA LEU A 161 34.30 -21.43 29.86
C LEU A 161 33.74 -21.80 28.47
N ASN A 162 34.66 -22.25 27.60
CA ASN A 162 34.52 -22.83 26.25
C ASN A 162 34.29 -21.86 25.08
N ALA A 163 35.29 -21.49 24.27
CA ALA A 163 36.30 -22.27 23.55
C ALA A 163 35.75 -23.29 22.53
N TYR A 164 36.25 -23.15 21.29
CA TYR A 164 36.17 -24.02 20.09
C TYR A 164 35.05 -23.79 19.05
N LEU A 165 35.48 -23.12 17.96
CA LEU A 165 35.05 -23.29 16.55
C LEU A 165 35.05 -24.80 16.13
N PRO A 166 34.25 -25.27 15.14
CA PRO A 166 34.31 -24.78 13.75
C PRO A 166 32.99 -24.74 12.94
N GLN A 167 33.10 -24.11 11.77
CA GLN A 167 32.18 -24.17 10.65
C GLN A 167 31.71 -25.60 10.36
N ARG A 168 30.39 -25.78 10.23
CA ARG A 168 29.80 -26.96 9.57
C ARG A 168 28.61 -26.51 8.74
N GLY A 169 28.77 -26.58 7.44
CA GLY A 169 27.71 -26.33 6.47
C GLY A 169 26.55 -27.30 6.66
N TYR A 170 25.34 -26.77 6.53
CA TYR A 170 24.17 -27.54 6.15
C TYR A 170 23.65 -26.91 4.87
N GLU A 171 24.03 -27.51 3.75
CA GLU A 171 23.16 -27.58 2.60
C GLU A 171 21.88 -28.28 3.08
N SER A 172 20.76 -27.54 3.13
CA SER A 172 19.45 -28.16 3.16
C SER A 172 18.70 -27.66 1.94
N ASP A 173 18.92 -28.39 0.85
CA ASP A 173 17.87 -28.73 -0.09
C ASP A 173 16.63 -29.21 0.69
N GLY A 174 15.44 -28.83 0.22
CA GLY A 174 14.20 -29.14 0.92
C GLY A 174 13.13 -28.08 0.73
N SER A 175 12.52 -28.11 -0.45
CA SER A 175 11.12 -27.78 -0.71
C SER A 175 10.29 -27.50 0.55
N ARG A 176 9.90 -26.23 0.73
CA ARG A 176 8.68 -25.89 1.46
C ARG A 176 7.74 -25.19 0.50
N ASP A 177 6.86 -26.01 -0.06
CA ASP A 177 5.55 -25.62 -0.56
C ASP A 177 4.78 -24.86 0.53
N ASP A 178 5.00 -23.55 0.63
CA ASP A 178 4.12 -22.66 1.39
C ASP A 178 2.87 -22.38 0.54
N ARG A 179 1.91 -23.32 0.55
CA ARG A 179 0.53 -23.12 0.08
C ARG A 179 -0.38 -22.86 1.29
N PRO A 180 -0.80 -21.61 1.55
CA PRO A 180 -1.50 -21.27 2.80
C PRO A 180 -3.04 -21.25 2.70
N TRP A 181 -3.69 -21.89 1.71
CA TRP A 181 -5.16 -21.74 1.57
C TRP A 181 -5.98 -22.95 1.12
N GLU A 182 -5.45 -24.17 1.13
CA GLU A 182 -6.30 -25.37 1.05
C GLU A 182 -6.31 -26.09 2.40
N GLN A 183 -7.09 -25.58 3.36
CA GLN A 183 -7.37 -26.34 4.60
C GLN A 183 -8.56 -25.83 5.44
N ASP A 184 -9.67 -25.44 4.80
CA ASP A 184 -10.87 -24.99 5.52
C ASP A 184 -11.99 -26.03 5.71
N GLU A 185 -11.76 -27.32 5.43
CA GLU A 185 -12.77 -28.35 5.79
C GLU A 185 -12.26 -29.58 6.55
N TYR A 186 -10.94 -29.77 6.75
CA TYR A 186 -10.41 -30.86 7.59
C TYR A 186 -9.81 -30.41 8.94
N SER A 187 -9.73 -29.11 9.21
CA SER A 187 -9.08 -28.56 10.41
C SER A 187 -9.94 -28.60 11.70
N LEU A 188 -11.19 -29.04 11.62
CA LEU A 188 -12.06 -29.18 12.80
C LEU A 188 -11.78 -30.43 13.66
N ALA A 189 -10.95 -31.37 13.19
CA ALA A 189 -10.63 -32.59 13.94
C ALA A 189 -9.41 -32.47 14.88
N ALA A 190 -8.48 -31.54 14.64
CA ALA A 190 -7.19 -31.54 15.35
C ALA A 190 -7.15 -30.71 16.66
N LYS A 191 -8.24 -30.03 17.04
CA LYS A 191 -8.27 -29.14 18.23
C LYS A 191 -8.87 -29.78 19.50
N ARG A 192 -8.86 -31.12 19.61
CA ARG A 192 -9.24 -31.87 20.84
C ARG A 192 -8.08 -32.59 21.54
N GLY A 193 -6.83 -32.40 21.10
CA GLY A 193 -5.69 -33.18 21.63
C GLY A 193 -4.86 -32.56 22.76
N ARG A 194 -4.99 -31.25 23.04
CA ARG A 194 -3.95 -30.53 23.83
C ARG A 194 -4.16 -30.44 25.35
N ASN A 195 -5.25 -30.97 25.92
CA ASN A 195 -5.49 -30.90 27.37
C ASN A 195 -5.25 -32.19 28.18
N ARG A 196 -5.19 -33.39 27.56
CA ARG A 196 -4.98 -34.64 28.31
C ARG A 196 -3.67 -34.69 29.12
N GLY A 197 -2.62 -34.03 28.63
CA GLY A 197 -1.32 -34.02 29.30
C GLY A 197 -1.29 -33.21 30.61
N ARG A 198 -2.21 -32.26 30.82
CA ARG A 198 -2.27 -31.50 32.09
C ARG A 198 -3.12 -32.21 33.13
N GLU A 199 -4.21 -32.84 32.71
CA GLU A 199 -5.11 -33.60 33.59
C GLU A 199 -4.38 -34.81 34.20
N ALA A 200 -3.56 -35.51 33.42
CA ALA A 200 -2.78 -36.65 33.92
C ALA A 200 -1.77 -36.28 35.03
N ARG A 201 -1.26 -35.04 35.04
CA ARG A 201 -0.33 -34.59 36.10
C ARG A 201 -1.06 -34.21 37.39
N GLN A 202 -2.23 -33.58 37.27
CA GLN A 202 -3.06 -33.25 38.44
C GLN A 202 -3.55 -34.50 39.17
N GLN A 203 -3.86 -35.58 38.45
CA GLN A 203 -4.27 -36.83 39.07
C GLN A 203 -3.12 -37.50 39.85
N GLN A 204 -1.89 -37.48 39.30
CA GLN A 204 -0.72 -38.02 39.99
C GLN A 204 -0.38 -37.25 41.27
N ASP A 205 -0.53 -35.92 41.25
CA ASP A 205 -0.31 -35.08 42.43
C ASP A 205 -1.35 -35.37 43.53
N GLN A 206 -2.63 -35.57 43.16
CA GLN A 206 -3.69 -35.92 44.12
C GLN A 206 -3.51 -37.31 44.74
N ASP A 207 -3.11 -38.30 43.94
CA ASP A 207 -2.91 -39.67 44.44
C ASP A 207 -1.73 -39.73 45.43
N ALA A 208 -0.68 -38.91 45.21
CA ALA A 208 0.45 -38.79 46.13
C ALA A 208 0.07 -38.16 47.49
N GLU A 209 -0.91 -37.24 47.51
CA GLU A 209 -1.40 -36.62 48.75
C GLU A 209 -2.34 -37.55 49.55
N SER A 210 -3.07 -38.46 48.89
CA SER A 210 -4.03 -39.36 49.54
C SER A 210 -3.42 -40.67 50.10
N GLY A 211 -2.21 -41.04 49.68
CA GLY A 211 -1.58 -42.32 50.03
C GLY A 211 -0.82 -42.36 51.35
N GLY A 212 -0.81 -41.26 52.11
CA GLY A 212 -0.12 -41.12 53.39
C GLY A 212 -1.07 -41.16 54.59
N ALA A 213 -1.73 -42.30 54.82
CA ALA A 213 -2.49 -42.56 56.06
C ALA A 213 -2.34 -44.03 56.48
#